data_AF-A0A6G3BBD1-F1
#
_entry.id   AF-A0A6G3BBD1-F1
#
_cell.length_a   1.000
_cell.length_b   1.000
_cell.length_c   1.000
_cell.angle_alpha   90.00
_cell.angle_beta   90.00
_cell.angle_gamma   90.00
#
_symmetry.space_group_name_H-M   'P 1'
#
loop_
_entity.id
_entity.type
_entity.pdbx_description
1 polymer ?
#
loop_
_entity_poly.entity_id
_entity_poly.type
_entity_poly.pdbx_seq_one_letter_code
_entity_poly.pdbx_strand_id
1 'polypeptide(L)'
;MASSYHQLGRVAQGRGRLEEAEGWYRKSLVIKEDLGNGPGVAITYAQLGLLAGARDDAGTALAWVIKCIALFDEIPHPMTGSGPELLRLLTALLGIEAVEGAWQQQTGKPMPPAARAYALTPPTDPPADTDTDPEETES
;
A
#
# COMPACT_ATOMS: atom_id res chain seq x y z
N MET A 1 7.32 -12.56 18.49
CA MET A 1 6.74 -11.34 19.09
C MET A 1 6.18 -10.38 18.03
N ALA A 2 6.94 -10.00 17.01
CA ALA A 2 6.45 -9.14 15.92
C ALA A 2 5.15 -9.63 15.26
N SER A 3 5.06 -10.92 14.90
CA SER A 3 3.86 -11.51 14.29
C SER A 3 2.67 -11.48 15.24
N SER A 4 2.88 -11.66 16.55
CA SER A 4 1.82 -11.59 17.56
C SER A 4 1.21 -10.18 17.64
N TYR A 5 2.05 -9.14 17.65
CA TYR A 5 1.57 -7.76 17.62
C TYR A 5 0.85 -7.42 16.31
N HIS A 6 1.31 -7.96 15.19
CA HIS A 6 0.62 -7.79 13.91
C HIS A 6 -0.79 -8.41 13.93
N GLN A 7 -0.94 -9.60 14.51
CA GLN A 7 -2.26 -10.23 14.65
C GLN A 7 -3.17 -9.45 15.61
N LEU A 8 -2.63 -8.91 16.71
CA LEU A 8 -3.39 -8.02 17.61
C LEU A 8 -3.88 -6.77 16.88
N GLY A 9 -3.05 -6.18 16.01
CA GLY A 9 -3.44 -5.08 15.14
C GLY A 9 -4.62 -5.45 14.22
N ARG A 10 -4.56 -6.60 13.57
CA ARG A 10 -5.66 -7.10 12.71
C ARG A 10 -6.95 -7.34 13.47
N VAL A 11 -6.87 -7.91 14.68
CA VAL A 11 -8.05 -8.14 15.52
C VAL A 11 -8.66 -6.81 15.98
N ALA A 12 -7.84 -5.85 16.39
CA ALA A 12 -8.31 -4.52 16.78
C ALA A 12 -8.96 -3.77 15.60
N GLN A 13 -8.36 -3.87 14.40
CA GLN A 13 -8.91 -3.32 13.16
C GLN A 13 -10.28 -3.95 12.83
N GLY A 14 -10.40 -5.28 12.92
CA GLY A 14 -11.68 -5.98 12.70
C GLY A 14 -12.76 -5.62 13.73
N ARG A 15 -12.37 -5.07 14.88
CA ARG A 15 -13.29 -4.54 15.91
C ARG A 15 -13.57 -3.04 15.75
N GLY A 16 -13.06 -2.40 14.71
CA GLY A 16 -13.18 -0.95 14.48
C GLY A 16 -12.33 -0.10 15.43
N ARG A 17 -11.44 -0.69 16.24
CA ARG A 17 -10.57 0.02 17.18
C ARG A 17 -9.28 0.44 16.47
N LEU A 18 -9.41 1.44 15.60
CA LEU A 18 -8.35 1.87 14.71
C LEU A 18 -7.14 2.39 15.50
N GLU A 19 -7.31 3.16 16.57
CA GLU A 19 -6.21 3.71 17.38
C GLU A 19 -5.40 2.60 18.04
N GLU A 20 -6.08 1.59 18.55
CA GLU A 20 -5.44 0.44 19.19
C GLU A 20 -4.69 -0.41 18.14
N ALA A 21 -5.30 -0.61 16.97
CA ALA A 21 -4.68 -1.33 15.86
C ALA A 21 -3.37 -0.67 15.41
N GLU A 22 -3.35 0.65 15.30
CA GLU A 22 -2.16 1.43 14.96
C GLU A 22 -1.04 1.22 15.99
N GLY A 23 -1.38 1.27 17.29
CA GLY A 23 -0.43 1.03 18.38
C GLY A 23 0.19 -0.37 18.31
N TRP A 24 -0.61 -1.39 18.00
CA TRP A 24 -0.12 -2.76 17.81
C TRP A 24 0.76 -2.91 16.57
N TYR A 25 0.38 -2.31 15.44
CA TYR A 25 1.19 -2.32 14.23
C TYR A 25 2.53 -1.59 14.43
N ARG A 26 2.57 -0.43 15.11
CA ARG A 26 3.83 0.25 15.45
C ARG A 26 4.76 -0.61 16.30
N LYS A 27 4.23 -1.31 17.30
CA LYS A 27 5.04 -2.25 18.10
C LYS A 27 5.60 -3.41 17.26
N SER A 28 4.82 -3.91 16.31
CA SER A 28 5.29 -4.91 15.34
C SER A 28 6.39 -4.34 14.44
N LEU A 29 6.22 -3.10 13.98
CA LEU A 29 7.13 -2.40 13.08
C LEU A 29 8.53 -2.27 13.70
N VAL A 30 8.63 -1.72 14.92
CA VAL A 30 9.93 -1.52 15.61
C VAL A 30 10.71 -2.83 15.70
N ILE A 31 10.05 -3.93 16.07
CA ILE A 31 10.72 -5.24 16.18
C ILE A 31 11.15 -5.75 14.80
N LYS A 32 10.35 -5.51 13.75
CA LYS A 32 10.69 -5.96 12.38
C LYS A 32 11.83 -5.14 11.79
N GLU A 33 11.90 -3.85 12.10
CA GLU A 33 13.02 -2.97 11.74
C GLU A 33 14.30 -3.41 12.44
N ASP A 34 14.25 -3.67 13.75
CA ASP A 34 15.39 -4.17 14.52
C ASP A 34 15.90 -5.54 14.02
N LEU A 35 14.98 -6.39 13.54
CA LEU A 35 15.31 -7.69 12.96
C LEU A 35 15.76 -7.62 11.49
N GLY A 36 15.77 -6.44 10.86
CA GLY A 36 16.08 -6.29 9.44
C GLY A 36 15.07 -6.97 8.50
N ASN A 37 13.85 -7.22 8.98
CA ASN A 37 12.81 -7.92 8.23
C ASN A 37 12.05 -6.95 7.31
N GLY A 38 12.70 -6.52 6.23
CA GLY A 38 12.12 -5.64 5.20
C GLY A 38 10.73 -6.08 4.70
N PRO A 39 10.54 -7.36 4.32
CA PRO A 39 9.22 -7.96 4.06
C PRO A 39 8.15 -7.66 5.10
N GLY A 40 8.46 -7.90 6.37
CA GLY A 40 7.53 -7.69 7.48
C GLY A 40 7.22 -6.22 7.71
N VAL A 41 8.23 -5.36 7.53
CA VAL A 41 8.12 -3.89 7.64
C VAL A 41 7.15 -3.36 6.59
N ALA A 42 7.34 -3.75 5.32
CA ALA A 42 6.48 -3.36 4.21
C ALA A 42 5.01 -3.71 4.42
N ILE A 43 4.73 -4.97 4.82
CA ILE A 43 3.36 -5.41 5.12
C ILE A 43 2.75 -4.55 6.25
N THR A 44 3.55 -4.15 7.24
CA THR A 44 3.06 -3.33 8.35
C THR A 44 2.75 -1.90 7.91
N TYR A 45 3.58 -1.32 7.03
CA TYR A 45 3.30 -0.01 6.43
C TYR A 45 2.04 0.00 5.58
N ALA A 46 1.81 -1.04 4.78
CA ALA A 46 0.56 -1.16 4.01
C ALA A 46 -0.68 -1.20 4.92
N GLN A 47 -0.62 -1.94 6.04
CA GLN A 47 -1.73 -1.97 7.02
C GLN A 47 -1.95 -0.62 7.70
N LEU A 48 -0.89 0.12 8.03
CA LEU A 48 -0.98 1.47 8.60
C LEU A 48 -1.59 2.46 7.59
N GLY A 49 -1.23 2.35 6.31
CA GLY A 49 -1.83 3.16 5.24
C GLY A 49 -3.32 2.91 5.08
N LEU A 50 -3.75 1.64 5.07
CA LEU A 50 -5.17 1.27 5.05
C LEU A 50 -5.94 1.83 6.25
N LEU A 51 -5.32 1.78 7.43
CA LEU A 51 -5.92 2.27 8.66
C LEU A 51 -6.12 3.79 8.64
N ALA A 52 -5.15 4.52 8.12
CA ALA A 52 -5.25 5.97 7.94
C ALA A 52 -6.31 6.33 6.89
N GLY A 53 -6.40 5.58 5.79
CA GLY A 53 -7.48 5.73 4.81
C GLY A 53 -8.86 5.47 5.42
N ALA A 54 -8.99 4.48 6.31
CA ALA A 54 -10.23 4.23 7.04
C ALA A 54 -10.61 5.33 8.04
N ARG A 55 -9.65 6.20 8.42
CA ARG A 55 -9.89 7.40 9.22
C ARG A 55 -10.12 8.66 8.39
N ASP A 56 -10.27 8.51 7.07
CA ASP A 56 -10.38 9.63 6.12
C ASP A 56 -9.14 10.54 6.11
N ASP A 57 -8.00 10.04 6.61
CA ASP A 57 -6.72 10.76 6.62
C ASP A 57 -5.85 10.29 5.45
N ALA A 58 -6.19 10.80 4.27
CA ALA A 58 -5.48 10.52 3.03
C ALA A 58 -4.00 10.97 3.07
N GLY A 59 -3.69 12.02 3.82
CA GLY A 59 -2.31 12.53 3.96
C GLY A 59 -1.41 11.57 4.74
N THR A 60 -1.88 11.10 5.89
CA THR A 60 -1.16 10.09 6.68
C THR A 60 -1.11 8.75 5.95
N ALA A 61 -2.18 8.37 5.25
CA ALA A 61 -2.19 7.15 4.43
C ALA A 61 -1.11 7.19 3.36
N LEU A 62 -1.01 8.31 2.65
CA LEU A 62 0.00 8.56 1.62
C LEU A 62 1.41 8.47 2.18
N ALA A 63 1.68 9.09 3.34
CA ALA A 63 3.00 9.01 3.97
C ALA A 63 3.42 7.57 4.29
N TRP A 64 2.49 6.73 4.79
CA TRP A 64 2.77 5.31 5.06
C TRP A 64 3.00 4.50 3.78
N VAL A 65 2.20 4.75 2.75
CA VAL A 65 2.33 4.09 1.45
C VAL A 65 3.67 4.43 0.80
N ILE A 66 4.08 5.70 0.82
CA ILE A 66 5.38 6.14 0.31
C ILE A 66 6.51 5.42 1.03
N LYS A 67 6.48 5.36 2.38
CA LYS A 67 7.49 4.63 3.15
C LYS A 67 7.55 3.14 2.81
N CYS A 68 6.39 2.51 2.56
CA CYS A 68 6.31 1.11 2.14
C CYS A 68 7.01 0.90 0.79
N ILE A 69 6.67 1.72 -0.19
CA ILE A 69 7.17 1.58 -1.56
C ILE A 69 8.65 1.96 -1.62
N ALA A 70 9.06 3.05 -0.96
CA ALA A 70 10.45 3.51 -0.91
C ALA A 70 11.39 2.55 -0.15
N LEU A 71 10.86 1.54 0.54
CA LEU A 71 11.66 0.46 1.12
C LEU A 71 12.26 -0.47 0.06
N PHE A 72 11.67 -0.52 -1.14
CA PHE A 72 12.15 -1.33 -2.25
C PHE A 72 12.46 -0.42 -3.44
N ASP A 73 13.57 -0.68 -4.13
CA ASP A 73 13.95 0.09 -5.32
C ASP A 73 13.13 -0.33 -6.57
N GLU A 74 12.42 -1.46 -6.51
CA GLU A 74 11.63 -2.02 -7.61
C GLU A 74 10.12 -1.86 -7.36
N ILE A 75 9.38 -1.43 -8.39
CA ILE A 75 7.93 -1.19 -8.32
C ILE A 75 7.31 -1.72 -9.62
N PRO A 76 6.28 -2.59 -9.58
CA PRO A 76 5.63 -3.16 -8.39
C PRO A 76 6.45 -4.31 -7.78
N HIS A 77 6.72 -4.26 -6.48
CA HIS A 77 7.33 -5.38 -5.77
C HIS A 77 6.26 -6.22 -5.05
N PRO A 78 6.27 -7.56 -5.15
CA PRO A 78 5.22 -8.40 -4.55
C PRO A 78 5.08 -8.19 -3.03
N MET A 79 6.17 -7.81 -2.35
CA MET A 79 6.18 -7.56 -0.90
C MET A 79 5.59 -6.21 -0.50
N THR A 80 5.36 -5.28 -1.44
CA THR A 80 4.65 -4.02 -1.16
C THR A 80 3.14 -4.21 -1.05
N GLY A 81 2.60 -5.38 -1.46
CA GLY A 81 1.19 -5.73 -1.31
C GLY A 81 0.27 -4.71 -1.99
N SER A 82 -0.68 -4.16 -1.22
CA SER A 82 -1.60 -3.11 -1.68
C SER A 82 -0.99 -1.71 -1.75
N GLY A 83 0.31 -1.55 -1.45
CA GLY A 83 1.00 -0.25 -1.46
C GLY A 83 0.86 0.50 -2.78
N PRO A 84 1.23 -0.09 -3.93
CA PRO A 84 1.09 0.54 -5.24
C PRO A 84 -0.36 0.91 -5.58
N GLU A 85 -1.31 0.05 -5.23
CA GLU A 85 -2.74 0.30 -5.49
C GLU A 85 -3.28 1.45 -4.63
N LEU A 86 -2.88 1.52 -3.36
CA LEU A 86 -3.22 2.64 -2.50
C LEU A 86 -2.58 3.94 -2.96
N LEU A 87 -1.33 3.88 -3.46
CA LEU A 87 -0.67 5.03 -4.06
C LEU A 87 -1.47 5.56 -5.25
N ARG A 88 -1.95 4.68 -6.12
CA ARG A 88 -2.81 5.01 -7.27
C ARG A 88 -4.12 5.66 -6.83
N LEU A 89 -4.80 5.07 -5.85
CA LEU A 89 -6.06 5.63 -5.31
C LEU A 89 -5.84 7.02 -4.69
N LEU A 90 -4.79 7.20 -3.90
CA LEU A 90 -4.45 8.49 -3.29
C LEU A 90 -4.01 9.52 -4.34
N THR A 91 -3.37 9.08 -5.42
CA THR A 91 -3.03 9.92 -6.58
C THR A 91 -4.29 10.41 -7.30
N ALA A 92 -5.28 9.53 -7.48
CA ALA A 92 -6.56 9.91 -8.07
C ALA A 92 -7.36 10.88 -7.19
N LEU A 93 -7.19 10.79 -5.86
CA LEU A 93 -7.88 11.65 -4.89
C LEU A 93 -7.22 13.01 -4.69
N LEU A 94 -5.89 13.04 -4.53
CA LEU A 94 -5.11 14.22 -4.15
C LEU A 94 -4.42 14.91 -5.35
N GLY A 95 -4.28 14.19 -6.47
CA GLY A 95 -3.48 14.60 -7.62
C GLY A 95 -2.02 14.18 -7.52
N ILE A 96 -1.38 14.00 -8.68
CA ILE A 96 0.01 13.54 -8.76
C ILE A 96 1.00 14.54 -8.15
N GLU A 97 0.75 15.84 -8.23
CA GLU A 97 1.64 16.86 -7.65
C GLU A 97 1.69 16.78 -6.12
N ALA A 98 0.55 16.54 -5.48
CA ALA A 98 0.49 16.34 -4.03
C ALA A 98 1.24 15.08 -3.61
N VAL A 99 1.12 14.01 -4.41
CA VAL A 99 1.83 12.75 -4.19
C VAL A 99 3.34 12.90 -4.36
N GLU A 100 3.78 13.58 -5.42
CA GLU A 100 5.20 13.87 -5.67
C GLU A 100 5.79 14.76 -4.55
N GLY A 101 5.05 15.78 -4.11
CA GLY A 101 5.45 16.64 -3.00
C GLY A 101 5.60 15.86 -1.69
N ALA A 102 4.61 15.01 -1.36
CA ALA A 102 4.67 14.15 -0.18
C ALA A 102 5.82 13.13 -0.28
N TRP A 103 6.08 12.59 -1.48
CA TRP A 103 7.18 11.66 -1.72
C TRP A 103 8.53 12.31 -1.43
N GLN A 104 8.74 13.52 -1.97
CA GLN A 104 9.96 14.29 -1.73
C GLN A 104 10.11 14.66 -0.26
N GLN A 105 9.02 15.08 0.41
CA GLN A 105 9.06 15.39 1.84
C GLN A 105 9.39 14.17 2.69
N GLN A 106 8.89 12.99 2.33
CA GLN A 106 9.01 11.79 3.15
C GLN A 106 10.33 11.03 2.94
N THR A 107 10.86 11.05 1.72
CA THR A 107 12.08 10.29 1.34
C THR A 107 13.29 11.18 1.06
N GLY A 108 13.09 12.48 0.87
CA GLY A 108 14.13 13.43 0.42
C GLY A 108 14.55 13.26 -1.04
N LYS A 109 13.97 12.30 -1.77
CA LYS A 109 14.27 11.98 -3.17
C LYS A 109 13.05 12.25 -4.04
N PRO A 110 13.21 12.58 -5.34
CA PRO A 110 12.08 12.65 -6.24
C PRO A 110 11.43 11.27 -6.42
N MET A 111 10.12 11.27 -6.70
CA MET A 111 9.37 10.05 -6.97
C MET A 111 9.95 9.32 -8.20
N PRO A 112 10.24 8.01 -8.11
CA PRO A 112 10.79 7.28 -9.23
C PRO A 112 9.76 7.20 -10.38
N PRO A 113 10.21 7.26 -11.64
CA PRO A 113 9.31 7.28 -12.79
C PRO A 113 8.43 6.02 -12.89
N ALA A 114 8.90 4.88 -12.39
CA ALA A 114 8.11 3.64 -12.31
C ALA A 114 6.92 3.79 -11.35
N ALA A 115 7.12 4.39 -10.16
CA ALA A 115 6.03 4.67 -9.22
C ALA A 115 5.01 5.64 -9.84
N ARG A 116 5.52 6.68 -10.51
CA ARG A 116 4.70 7.71 -11.16
C ARG A 116 3.84 7.11 -12.27
N ALA A 117 4.44 6.28 -13.12
CA ALA A 117 3.72 5.58 -14.19
C ALA A 117 2.63 4.67 -13.63
N TYR A 118 2.93 3.89 -12.58
CA TYR A 118 1.95 3.05 -11.91
C TYR A 118 0.80 3.86 -11.29
N ALA A 119 1.12 4.96 -10.61
CA ALA A 119 0.13 5.83 -9.98
C ALA A 119 -0.82 6.50 -10.98
N LEU A 120 -0.34 6.77 -12.20
CA LEU A 120 -1.14 7.32 -13.30
C LEU A 120 -1.83 6.25 -14.15
N THR A 121 -1.55 4.97 -13.91
CA THR A 121 -2.21 3.89 -14.65
C THR A 121 -3.68 3.86 -14.21
N PRO A 122 -4.66 3.89 -15.13
CA PRO A 122 -6.06 3.70 -14.77
C PRO A 122 -6.22 2.33 -14.09
N PRO A 123 -7.24 2.13 -13.23
CA PRO A 123 -7.50 0.80 -12.70
C PRO A 123 -7.63 -0.13 -13.91
N THR A 124 -6.77 -1.15 -13.98
CA THR A 124 -7.05 -2.27 -14.88
C THR A 124 -8.40 -2.81 -14.43
N ASP A 125 -9.44 -2.51 -15.19
CA ASP A 125 -10.64 -3.34 -15.17
C ASP A 125 -10.16 -4.80 -15.18
N PRO A 126 -10.76 -5.71 -14.37
CA PRO A 126 -10.54 -7.13 -14.63
C PRO A 126 -10.76 -7.33 -16.12
N PRO A 127 -9.90 -8.10 -16.82
CA PRO A 127 -10.11 -8.34 -18.25
C PRO A 127 -11.57 -8.72 -18.39
N ALA A 128 -12.36 -7.87 -19.08
CA ALA A 128 -13.73 -8.19 -19.42
C ALA A 128 -13.64 -9.58 -20.00
N ASP A 129 -14.27 -10.54 -19.31
CA ASP A 129 -14.23 -11.94 -19.68
C ASP A 129 -14.35 -11.99 -21.20
N THR A 130 -13.25 -12.34 -21.86
CA THR A 130 -13.33 -12.78 -23.24
C THR A 130 -14.03 -14.12 -23.11
N ASP A 131 -15.36 -14.07 -23.02
CA ASP A 131 -16.25 -15.13 -23.39
C ASP A 131 -15.83 -15.48 -24.81
N THR A 132 -14.91 -16.43 -24.83
CA THR A 132 -14.39 -17.07 -26.00
C THR A 132 -15.58 -17.84 -26.50
N ASP A 133 -16.30 -17.27 -27.46
CA ASP A 133 -17.27 -17.97 -28.28
C ASP A 133 -16.52 -19.14 -28.92
N PRO A 134 -16.74 -20.40 -28.50
CA PRO A 134 -16.12 -21.51 -29.16
C PRO A 134 -17.01 -21.91 -30.33
N GLU A 135 -16.54 -21.53 -31.50
CA GLU A 135 -16.70 -22.25 -32.76
C GLU A 135 -18.13 -22.47 -33.28
N GLU A 136 -18.44 -21.70 -34.32
CA GLU A 136 -18.92 -22.30 -35.56
C GLU A 136 -18.02 -23.50 -35.93
N THR A 137 -18.50 -24.72 -35.73
CA THR A 137 -18.14 -25.85 -36.59
C THR A 137 -19.37 -26.29 -37.34
N GLU A 138 -19.33 -26.00 -38.64
CA GLU A 138 -20.11 -26.60 -39.70
C GLU A 138 -20.35 -28.11 -39.49
N SER A 139 -21.61 -28.54 -39.66
CA SER A 139 -22.01 -29.77 -40.38
C SER A 139 -23.52 -29.81 -40.60
#